data_AF-A0A7W6LTM4-F1
#
_entry.id   AF-A0A7W6LTM4-F1
#
_cell.length_a   1.000
_cell.length_b   1.000
_cell.length_c   1.000
_cell.angle_alpha   90.00
_cell.angle_beta   90.00
_cell.angle_gamma   90.00
#
_symmetry.space_group_name_H-M   'P 1'
#
loop_
_entity.id
_entity.type
_entity.pdbx_description
1 polymer ?
#
loop_
_entity_poly.entity_id
_entity_poly.type
_entity_poly.pdbx_seq_one_letter_code
_entity_poly.pdbx_strand_id
1 'polypeptide(L)'
;MWPEHLPLTARFGVIEFDGGDEESLVESIALVNEFKARGLDMLNVSIGCSTIEGKTPWAEGFMAPYAGRLRQETGLPVATAWCIDGPEVANAAVEKGELDLVMIARAHLADPHYPYVAAQALGDKKPAWVLPAPYAHWLSRYRGIGKAAAQ
;
A
#
# COMPACT_ATOMS: atom_id res chain seq x y z
N MET A 1 -20.35 16.13 12.14
CA MET A 1 -20.36 15.96 10.67
C MET A 1 -18.93 16.04 10.18
N TRP A 2 -18.48 15.07 9.38
CA TRP A 2 -17.18 15.12 8.68
C TRP A 2 -17.30 16.03 7.44
N PRO A 3 -16.31 16.88 7.09
CA PRO A 3 -16.42 17.77 5.93
C PRO A 3 -16.40 17.02 4.58
N GLU A 4 -17.36 17.31 3.70
CA GLU A 4 -17.53 16.60 2.41
C GLU A 4 -16.36 16.75 1.43
N HIS A 5 -15.49 17.75 1.60
CA HIS A 5 -14.33 17.97 0.73
C HIS A 5 -13.06 17.23 1.20
N LEU A 6 -13.13 16.53 2.34
CA LEU A 6 -12.02 15.74 2.87
C LEU A 6 -12.34 14.25 2.72
N PRO A 7 -11.40 13.40 2.23
CA PRO A 7 -11.67 11.98 2.05
C PRO A 7 -12.11 11.30 3.33
N LEU A 8 -13.30 10.68 3.31
CA LEU A 8 -13.77 9.77 4.33
C LEU A 8 -13.31 8.35 3.97
N THR A 9 -12.42 7.80 4.80
CA THR A 9 -11.81 6.48 4.55
C THR A 9 -12.02 5.54 5.72
N ALA A 10 -11.91 4.25 5.47
CA ALA A 10 -11.95 3.21 6.50
C ALA A 10 -10.87 2.17 6.25
N ARG A 11 -10.54 1.38 7.28
CA ARG A 11 -9.71 0.18 7.16
C ARG A 11 -10.54 -1.02 7.59
N PHE A 12 -10.59 -2.05 6.76
CA PHE A 12 -11.46 -3.20 6.97
C PHE A 12 -10.74 -4.50 6.61
N GLY A 13 -10.93 -5.50 7.47
CA GLY A 13 -10.48 -6.86 7.25
C GLY A 13 -11.48 -7.62 6.38
N VAL A 14 -11.08 -7.97 5.16
CA VAL A 14 -12.01 -8.57 4.17
C VAL A 14 -11.90 -10.09 4.08
N ILE A 15 -10.94 -10.66 4.79
CA ILE A 15 -10.55 -12.07 4.73
C ILE A 15 -9.83 -12.45 6.03
N GLU A 16 -9.93 -13.71 6.43
CA GLU A 16 -9.31 -14.26 7.64
C GLU A 16 -8.24 -15.33 7.37
N PHE A 17 -8.25 -15.96 6.19
CA PHE A 17 -7.41 -17.13 5.86
C PHE A 17 -7.74 -18.37 6.70
N ASP A 18 -9.00 -18.52 7.11
CA ASP A 18 -9.49 -19.60 7.99
C ASP A 18 -10.12 -20.78 7.23
N GLY A 19 -10.17 -20.70 5.90
CA GLY A 19 -10.79 -21.69 5.02
C GLY A 19 -12.14 -21.25 4.42
N GLY A 20 -12.70 -20.13 4.88
CA GLY A 20 -13.92 -19.50 4.35
C GLY A 20 -13.66 -18.26 3.48
N ASP A 21 -12.47 -18.17 2.87
CA ASP A 21 -11.95 -16.94 2.27
C ASP A 21 -12.82 -16.36 1.14
N GLU A 22 -13.36 -17.22 0.27
CA GLU A 22 -14.20 -16.78 -0.85
C GLU A 22 -15.54 -16.22 -0.36
N GLU A 23 -16.18 -16.90 0.60
CA GLU A 23 -17.43 -16.45 1.22
C GLU A 23 -17.23 -15.11 1.95
N SER A 24 -16.18 -15.04 2.77
CA SER A 24 -15.81 -13.82 3.51
C SER A 24 -15.56 -12.62 2.58
N LEU A 25 -14.86 -12.85 1.47
CA LEU A 25 -14.54 -11.79 0.51
C LEU A 25 -15.79 -11.29 -0.23
N VAL A 26 -16.69 -12.18 -0.64
CA VAL A 26 -17.96 -11.82 -1.29
C VAL A 26 -18.84 -11.00 -0.36
N GLU A 27 -18.99 -11.42 0.90
CA GLU A 27 -19.74 -10.66 1.91
C GLU A 27 -19.10 -9.30 2.19
N SER A 28 -17.76 -9.26 2.28
CA SER A 28 -17.00 -8.02 2.46
C SER A 28 -17.20 -7.05 1.30
N ILE A 29 -17.22 -7.52 0.06
CA ILE A 29 -17.50 -6.71 -1.13
C ILE A 29 -18.92 -6.12 -1.07
N ALA A 30 -19.91 -6.93 -0.68
CA ALA A 30 -21.28 -6.44 -0.50
C ALA A 30 -21.36 -5.32 0.56
N LEU A 31 -20.70 -5.51 1.71
CA LEU A 31 -20.62 -4.49 2.75
C LEU A 31 -19.90 -3.22 2.29
N VAL A 32 -18.85 -3.34 1.48
CA VAL A 32 -18.10 -2.17 0.98
C VAL A 32 -18.90 -1.39 -0.04
N ASN A 33 -19.74 -2.03 -0.86
CA ASN A 33 -20.71 -1.32 -1.70
C ASN A 33 -21.70 -0.51 -0.86
N GLU A 34 -22.14 -1.06 0.26
CA GLU A 34 -22.97 -0.36 1.25
C GLU A 34 -22.23 0.83 1.90
N PHE A 35 -20.93 0.71 2.18
CA PHE A 35 -20.12 1.86 2.64
C PHE A 35 -19.97 2.94 1.57
N LYS A 36 -19.66 2.54 0.33
CA LYS A 36 -19.54 3.44 -0.82
C LYS A 36 -20.85 4.22 -1.04
N ALA A 37 -21.99 3.55 -0.99
CA ALA A 37 -23.31 4.19 -1.13
C ALA A 37 -23.61 5.23 -0.02
N ARG A 38 -22.92 5.13 1.12
CA ARG A 38 -23.04 6.06 2.26
C ARG A 38 -21.92 7.11 2.30
N GLY A 39 -21.10 7.21 1.25
CA GLY A 39 -20.09 8.26 1.09
C GLY A 39 -18.68 7.88 1.52
N LEU A 40 -18.32 6.60 1.54
CA LEU A 40 -16.92 6.19 1.68
C LEU A 40 -16.14 6.46 0.39
N ASP A 41 -15.00 7.15 0.48
CA ASP A 41 -14.19 7.58 -0.66
C ASP A 41 -13.07 6.60 -1.03
N MET A 42 -12.54 5.86 -0.04
CA MET A 42 -11.47 4.88 -0.23
C MET A 42 -11.47 3.86 0.91
N LEU A 43 -11.06 2.63 0.60
CA LEU A 43 -10.87 1.57 1.60
C LEU A 43 -9.41 1.11 1.70
N ASN A 44 -8.89 1.06 2.91
CA ASN A 44 -7.66 0.34 3.23
C ASN A 44 -8.02 -1.12 3.53
N VAL A 45 -7.73 -2.00 2.58
CA VAL A 45 -8.04 -3.44 2.63
C VAL A 45 -7.00 -4.15 3.50
N SER A 46 -7.45 -5.00 4.43
CA SER A 46 -6.58 -5.77 5.34
C SER A 46 -7.16 -7.17 5.58
N ILE A 47 -6.47 -7.92 6.44
CA ILE A 47 -6.96 -9.13 7.11
C ILE A 47 -7.78 -8.71 8.34
N GLY A 48 -8.82 -9.48 8.69
CA GLY A 48 -9.64 -9.23 9.88
C GLY A 48 -8.91 -9.53 11.19
N CYS A 49 -8.12 -10.61 11.24
CA CYS A 49 -7.46 -11.09 12.44
C CYS A 49 -8.46 -11.37 13.59
N SER A 50 -9.67 -11.82 13.26
CA SER A 50 -10.75 -12.07 14.24
C SER A 50 -10.70 -13.48 14.82
N THR A 51 -9.94 -14.39 14.21
CA THR A 51 -9.71 -15.76 14.66
C THR A 51 -8.22 -16.10 14.74
N ILE A 52 -7.88 -17.05 15.63
CA ILE A 52 -6.53 -17.64 15.72
C ILE A 52 -6.33 -18.82 14.75
N GLU A 53 -7.38 -19.29 14.08
CA GLU A 53 -7.31 -20.41 13.14
C GLU A 53 -6.76 -20.02 11.76
N GLY A 54 -6.71 -18.71 11.48
CA GLY A 54 -6.26 -18.16 10.20
C GLY A 54 -4.81 -18.55 9.85
N LYS A 55 -4.61 -18.98 8.60
CA LYS A 55 -3.32 -19.40 8.02
C LYS A 55 -2.90 -18.44 6.92
N THR A 56 -2.51 -17.23 7.31
CA THR A 56 -2.13 -16.17 6.37
C THR A 56 -0.92 -16.58 5.51
N PRO A 57 -1.02 -16.48 4.17
CA PRO A 57 0.08 -16.78 3.25
C PRO A 57 1.05 -15.59 3.15
N TRP A 58 1.83 -15.35 4.21
CA TRP A 58 2.79 -14.24 4.26
C TRP A 58 3.80 -14.30 3.11
N ALA A 59 3.65 -13.41 2.13
CA ALA A 59 4.54 -13.26 0.99
C ALA A 59 4.59 -11.80 0.53
N GLU A 60 5.49 -11.44 -0.40
CA GLU A 60 5.56 -10.07 -0.91
C GLU A 60 4.24 -9.66 -1.60
N GLY A 61 3.66 -8.55 -1.16
CA GLY A 61 2.46 -7.97 -1.76
C GLY A 61 1.21 -8.88 -1.77
N PHE A 62 1.13 -9.91 -0.93
CA PHE A 62 0.09 -10.94 -1.03
C PHE A 62 -1.35 -10.42 -0.90
N MET A 63 -1.57 -9.24 -0.30
CA MET A 63 -2.88 -8.63 -0.19
C MET A 63 -3.33 -7.87 -1.45
N ALA A 64 -2.41 -7.55 -2.37
CA ALA A 64 -2.71 -6.77 -3.56
C ALA A 64 -3.78 -7.43 -4.47
N PRO A 65 -3.77 -8.75 -4.74
CA PRO A 65 -4.81 -9.40 -5.53
C PRO A 65 -6.21 -9.31 -4.90
N TYR A 66 -6.32 -9.41 -3.57
CA TYR A 66 -7.60 -9.30 -2.85
C TYR A 66 -8.14 -7.87 -2.89
N ALA A 67 -7.27 -6.87 -2.68
CA ALA A 67 -7.62 -5.47 -2.83
C ALA A 67 -8.01 -5.13 -4.27
N GLY A 68 -7.28 -5.67 -5.26
CA GLY A 68 -7.56 -5.50 -6.68
C GLY A 68 -8.91 -6.07 -7.09
N ARG A 69 -9.28 -7.26 -6.60
CA ARG A 69 -10.61 -7.83 -6.82
C ARG A 69 -11.71 -6.94 -6.23
N LEU A 70 -11.56 -6.51 -4.98
CA LEU A 70 -12.50 -5.60 -4.33
C LEU A 70 -12.65 -4.28 -5.11
N ARG A 71 -11.54 -3.71 -5.58
CA ARG A 71 -11.53 -2.52 -6.43
C ARG A 71 -12.29 -2.74 -7.74
N GLN A 72 -12.06 -3.86 -8.41
CA GLN A 72 -12.72 -4.20 -9.68
C GLN A 72 -14.23 -4.39 -9.50
N GLU A 73 -14.67 -5.06 -8.43
CA GLU A 73 -16.08 -5.38 -8.22
C GLU A 73 -16.89 -4.21 -7.63
N THR A 74 -16.26 -3.35 -6.83
CA THR A 74 -16.94 -2.20 -6.19
C THR A 74 -16.74 -0.88 -6.94
N GLY A 75 -15.66 -0.76 -7.71
CA GLY A 75 -15.19 0.51 -8.27
C GLY A 75 -14.85 1.56 -7.19
N LEU A 76 -14.57 1.15 -5.96
CA LEU A 76 -14.09 2.03 -4.88
C LEU A 76 -12.56 2.05 -4.93
N PRO A 77 -11.90 3.22 -4.82
CA PRO A 77 -10.46 3.29 -4.66
C PRO A 77 -9.98 2.48 -3.45
N VAL A 78 -8.86 1.77 -3.61
CA VAL A 78 -8.32 0.92 -2.55
C VAL A 78 -6.85 1.19 -2.27
N ALA A 79 -6.48 0.90 -1.03
CA ALA A 79 -5.11 0.78 -0.59
C ALA A 79 -4.91 -0.52 0.18
N THR A 80 -3.67 -1.02 0.25
CA THR A 80 -3.32 -2.08 1.20
C THR A 80 -1.87 -1.96 1.63
N ALA A 81 -1.51 -2.76 2.62
CA ALA A 81 -0.19 -2.83 3.22
C ALA A 81 0.36 -4.26 3.08
N TRP A 82 1.08 -4.71 4.12
CA TRP A 82 1.56 -6.07 4.33
C TRP A 82 2.58 -6.56 3.29
N CYS A 83 3.85 -6.61 3.72
CA CYS A 83 4.94 -7.19 2.93
C CYS A 83 5.08 -6.58 1.52
N ILE A 84 4.69 -5.32 1.35
CA ILE A 84 4.78 -4.57 0.08
C ILE A 84 5.87 -3.48 0.16
N ASP A 85 6.84 -3.67 1.05
CA ASP A 85 7.91 -2.72 1.35
C ASP A 85 8.93 -2.60 0.18
N GLY A 86 8.92 -3.50 -0.80
CA GLY A 86 9.80 -3.47 -1.97
C GLY A 86 9.29 -2.48 -3.04
N PRO A 87 10.11 -1.50 -3.51
CA PRO A 87 9.68 -0.49 -4.47
C PRO A 87 9.09 -1.06 -5.76
N GLU A 88 9.70 -2.11 -6.33
CA GLU A 88 9.22 -2.74 -7.57
C GLU A 88 7.88 -3.44 -7.39
N VAL A 89 7.67 -4.10 -6.23
CA VAL A 89 6.40 -4.77 -5.91
C VAL A 89 5.29 -3.74 -5.70
N ALA A 90 5.59 -2.66 -4.98
CA ALA A 90 4.68 -1.54 -4.78
C ALA A 90 4.29 -0.89 -6.12
N ASN A 91 5.27 -0.61 -6.99
CA ASN A 91 5.03 -0.04 -8.31
C ASN A 91 4.17 -0.96 -9.18
N ALA A 92 4.50 -2.26 -9.22
CA ALA A 92 3.76 -3.23 -10.01
C ALA A 92 2.29 -3.35 -9.58
N ALA A 93 1.99 -3.27 -8.27
CA ALA A 93 0.61 -3.30 -7.78
C ALA A 93 -0.22 -2.10 -8.27
N VAL A 94 0.40 -0.91 -8.35
CA VAL A 94 -0.24 0.28 -8.92
C VAL A 94 -0.38 0.16 -10.44
N GLU A 95 0.66 -0.26 -11.15
CA GLU A 95 0.65 -0.41 -12.61
C GLU A 95 -0.40 -1.43 -13.10
N LYS A 96 -0.61 -2.51 -12.34
CA LYS A 96 -1.65 -3.51 -12.62
C LYS A 96 -3.06 -3.03 -12.29
N GLY A 97 -3.20 -1.86 -11.66
CA GLY A 97 -4.49 -1.34 -11.20
C GLY A 97 -5.09 -2.12 -10.02
N GLU A 98 -4.25 -2.84 -9.27
CA GLU A 98 -4.66 -3.55 -8.04
C GLU A 98 -4.84 -2.57 -6.88
N LEU A 99 -4.03 -1.50 -6.83
CA LEU A 99 -4.03 -0.50 -5.77
C LEU A 99 -4.02 0.94 -6.33
N ASP A 100 -4.75 1.83 -5.70
CA ASP A 100 -4.66 3.28 -5.94
C ASP A 100 -3.60 3.94 -5.04
N LEU A 101 -3.37 3.38 -3.84
CA LEU A 101 -2.29 3.75 -2.92
C LEU A 101 -1.63 2.52 -2.28
N VAL A 102 -0.31 2.59 -2.06
CA VAL A 102 0.46 1.55 -1.36
C VAL A 102 0.82 2.03 0.04
N MET A 103 0.45 1.25 1.07
CA MET A 103 0.67 1.60 2.47
C MET A 103 1.95 0.92 2.98
N ILE A 104 3.03 1.69 3.13
CA ILE A 104 4.35 1.19 3.49
C ILE A 104 4.70 1.64 4.91
N ALA A 105 4.90 0.69 5.82
CA ALA A 105 5.11 0.99 7.24
C ALA A 105 6.52 0.64 7.72
N ARG A 106 6.91 -0.65 7.67
CA ARG A 106 8.18 -1.11 8.26
C ARG A 106 9.39 -0.52 7.55
N ALA A 107 9.30 -0.31 6.23
CA ALA A 107 10.38 0.36 5.50
C ALA A 107 10.59 1.82 5.96
N HIS A 108 9.50 2.55 6.28
CA HIS A 108 9.60 3.89 6.86
C HIS A 108 10.14 3.90 8.29
N LEU A 109 9.86 2.85 9.08
CA LEU A 109 10.46 2.70 10.41
C LEU A 109 11.97 2.44 10.34
N ALA A 110 12.43 1.68 9.34
CA ALA A 110 13.85 1.41 9.12
C ALA A 110 14.59 2.60 8.51
N ASP A 111 13.97 3.28 7.54
CA ASP A 111 14.49 4.48 6.89
C ASP A 111 13.36 5.50 6.67
N PRO A 112 13.30 6.60 7.45
CA PRO A 112 12.30 7.65 7.26
C PRO A 112 12.35 8.33 5.88
N HIS A 113 13.47 8.22 5.16
CA HIS A 113 13.63 8.69 3.78
C HIS A 113 13.33 7.57 2.76
N TYR A 114 12.61 6.52 3.13
CA TYR A 114 12.19 5.46 2.20
C TYR A 114 11.67 5.95 0.84
N PRO A 115 10.89 7.06 0.71
CA PRO A 115 10.48 7.56 -0.60
C PRO A 115 11.66 7.90 -1.53
N TYR A 116 12.78 8.36 -0.98
CA TYR A 116 14.02 8.57 -1.73
C TYR A 116 14.63 7.25 -2.18
N VAL A 117 14.68 6.23 -1.31
CA VAL A 117 15.13 4.88 -1.66
C VAL A 117 14.28 4.28 -2.78
N ALA A 118 12.95 4.41 -2.69
CA ALA A 118 12.02 3.96 -3.72
C ALA A 118 12.22 4.70 -5.05
N ALA A 119 12.34 6.03 -5.02
CA ALA A 119 12.59 6.83 -6.23
C ALA A 119 13.92 6.45 -6.90
N GLN A 120 14.96 6.11 -6.12
CA GLN A 120 16.21 5.61 -6.69
C GLN A 120 16.06 4.23 -7.34
N ALA A 121 15.37 3.29 -6.67
CA ALA A 121 15.15 1.94 -7.18
C ALA A 121 14.35 1.96 -8.50
N LEU A 122 13.28 2.75 -8.53
CA LEU A 122 12.38 2.90 -9.69
C LEU A 122 12.95 3.78 -10.82
N GLY A 123 14.18 4.26 -10.69
CA GLY A 123 14.86 5.01 -11.75
C GLY A 123 14.29 6.41 -12.02
N ASP A 124 13.73 7.09 -11.01
CA ASP A 124 13.31 8.49 -11.14
C ASP A 124 14.49 9.35 -11.63
N LYS A 125 14.21 10.33 -12.50
CA LYS A 125 15.23 11.23 -13.08
C LYS A 125 15.88 12.15 -12.02
N LYS A 126 15.15 12.48 -10.96
CA LYS A 126 15.56 13.40 -9.89
C LYS A 126 15.16 12.83 -8.52
N PRO A 127 15.66 11.64 -8.13
CA PRO A 127 15.14 10.91 -6.97
C PRO A 127 15.36 11.68 -5.67
N ALA A 128 16.47 12.43 -5.55
CA ALA A 128 16.76 13.23 -4.37
C ALA A 128 15.75 14.37 -4.11
N TRP A 129 15.02 14.82 -5.14
CA TRP A 129 14.07 15.92 -5.04
C TRP A 129 12.69 15.51 -4.50
N VAL A 130 12.49 14.24 -4.15
CA VAL A 130 11.37 13.84 -3.28
C VAL A 130 11.56 14.33 -1.84
N LEU A 131 12.79 14.73 -1.47
CA LEU A 131 13.13 15.32 -0.19
C LEU A 131 13.21 16.86 -0.29
N PRO A 132 13.08 17.59 0.84
CA PRO A 132 13.27 19.03 0.87
C PRO A 132 14.62 19.50 0.32
N ALA A 133 14.66 20.73 -0.20
CA ALA A 133 15.82 21.31 -0.89
C ALA A 133 17.16 21.18 -0.13
N PRO A 134 17.23 21.35 1.21
CA PRO A 134 18.48 21.16 1.95
C PRO A 134 19.08 19.77 1.83
N TYR A 135 18.29 18.72 1.62
CA TYR A 135 18.80 17.36 1.37
C TYR A 135 19.01 17.10 -0.11
N ALA A 136 18.02 17.48 -0.93
CA ALA A 136 18.00 17.23 -2.36
C ALA A 136 19.24 17.81 -3.08
N HIS A 137 19.66 19.03 -2.69
CA HIS A 137 20.82 19.70 -3.26
C HIS A 137 22.10 18.85 -3.14
N TRP A 138 22.39 18.37 -1.92
CA TRP A 138 23.62 17.63 -1.64
C TRP A 138 23.57 16.23 -2.23
N LEU A 139 22.44 15.52 -2.08
CA LEU A 139 22.26 14.15 -2.61
C LEU A 139 22.28 14.10 -4.15
N SER A 140 21.89 15.19 -4.83
CA SER A 140 21.96 15.28 -6.29
C SER A 140 23.37 15.51 -6.82
N ARG A 141 24.21 16.24 -6.08
CA ARG A 141 25.54 16.69 -6.53
C ARG A 141 26.66 15.81 -6.05
N TYR A 142 26.58 15.36 -4.81
CA TYR A 142 27.64 14.65 -4.09
C TYR A 142 27.17 13.23 -3.82
N ARG A 143 26.81 12.50 -4.88
CA ARG A 143 26.67 11.04 -4.79
C ARG A 143 28.02 10.51 -4.32
N GLY A 144 28.12 10.22 -3.03
CA GLY A 144 29.36 9.79 -2.42
C GLY A 144 29.90 8.55 -3.13
N ILE A 145 31.21 8.34 -3.06
CA ILE A 145 31.92 7.13 -3.48
C ILE A 145 31.52 5.92 -2.60
N GLY A 146 30.40 6.00 -1.87
CA GLY A 146 30.08 5.24 -0.66
C GLY A 146 29.70 3.77 -0.85
N LYS A 147 29.63 3.25 -2.09
CA LYS A 147 29.67 1.79 -2.31
C LYS A 147 31.11 1.24 -2.43
N ALA A 148 32.11 2.09 -2.60
CA ALA A 148 33.52 1.70 -2.67
C ALA A 148 34.31 1.97 -1.37
N ALA A 149 33.71 2.66 -0.39
CA ALA A 149 34.39 3.00 0.88
C ALA A 149 33.99 2.10 2.07
N ALA A 150 33.13 1.10 1.85
CA ALA A 150 32.65 0.17 2.88
C ALA A 150 32.61 -1.29 2.38
N GLN A 151 33.70 -1.75 1.75
CA GLN A 151 34.05 -3.16 1.60
C GLN A 151 35.43 -3.40 2.19
#